data_AF-A0AAP0PA83-F1
#
_entry.id   AF-A0AAP0PA83-F1
#
_cell.length_a   1.000
_cell.length_b   1.000
_cell.length_c   1.000
_cell.angle_alpha   90.00
_cell.angle_beta   90.00
_cell.angle_gamma   90.00
#
_symmetry.space_group_name_H-M   'P 1'
#
loop_
_entity.id
_entity.type
_entity.pdbx_description
1 polymer ?
#
loop_
_entity_poly.entity_id
_entity_poly.type
_entity_poly.pdbx_seq_one_letter_code
_entity_poly.pdbx_strand_id
1 'polypeptide(L)'
;MRGGRSVTRTEGGRGGRGANERGRDKRAECQDYIVVSRCSSFGGSLHLFDRLVEMKNERPEFVYRISTEEEIELLQKNGSTFGGDLDKSSGFFHLSNIDQVRATLHNFFQGRKDLYLVQVDANKLRDGLVYEAVDGANFFPHFYGPNQSFIPLPLDAVTKTEKLSFVGGQFSCSLMD
;
A
#
# COMPACT_ATOMS: atom_id res chain seq x y z
N MET A 1 21.36 -43.33 -70.07
CA MET A 1 21.54 -42.00 -70.69
C MET A 1 20.17 -41.39 -70.95
N ARG A 2 19.97 -40.09 -70.67
CA ARG A 2 18.73 -39.29 -70.92
C ARG A 2 17.50 -39.76 -70.11
N GLY A 3 16.58 -38.92 -69.64
CA GLY A 3 16.56 -37.46 -69.63
C GLY A 3 15.14 -36.88 -69.80
N GLY A 4 14.68 -36.09 -68.83
CA GLY A 4 13.47 -35.25 -68.88
C GLY A 4 12.30 -35.73 -67.99
N ARG A 5 11.40 -34.88 -67.47
CA ARG A 5 11.38 -33.45 -67.09
C ARG A 5 9.91 -33.14 -66.71
N SER A 6 9.66 -32.62 -65.50
CA SER A 6 8.42 -31.91 -65.09
C SER A 6 7.08 -32.70 -65.14
N VAL A 7 6.04 -32.43 -64.36
CA VAL A 7 5.67 -31.34 -63.41
C VAL A 7 5.02 -32.03 -62.16
N THR A 8 4.51 -31.44 -61.06
CA THR A 8 4.05 -30.07 -60.70
C THR A 8 4.02 -29.88 -59.16
N ARG A 9 3.68 -28.66 -58.70
CA ARG A 9 2.92 -28.33 -57.46
C ARG A 9 3.63 -28.32 -56.08
N THR A 10 4.16 -27.13 -55.78
CA THR A 10 3.96 -26.37 -54.52
C THR A 10 3.46 -27.13 -53.27
N GLU A 11 4.33 -27.24 -52.27
CA GLU A 11 3.93 -27.31 -50.85
C GLU A 11 4.60 -26.18 -50.06
N GLY A 12 3.87 -25.63 -49.09
CA GLY A 12 4.22 -24.38 -48.41
C GLY A 12 5.30 -24.53 -47.33
N GLY A 13 6.08 -23.47 -47.13
CA GLY A 13 7.14 -23.45 -46.14
C GLY A 13 6.62 -23.57 -44.70
N ARG A 14 7.17 -24.52 -43.94
CA ARG A 14 7.16 -24.49 -42.48
C ARG A 14 8.41 -23.77 -42.00
N GLY A 15 8.26 -22.60 -41.40
CA GLY A 15 9.37 -21.86 -40.78
C GLY A 15 8.86 -20.73 -39.89
N GLY A 16 9.48 -20.54 -38.73
CA GLY A 16 9.29 -19.35 -37.89
C GLY A 16 8.04 -19.36 -37.00
N ARG A 17 8.14 -20.00 -35.82
CA ARG A 17 7.45 -19.48 -34.63
C ARG A 17 8.19 -18.22 -34.19
N GLY A 18 7.46 -17.16 -33.82
CA GLY A 18 8.02 -15.90 -33.37
C GLY A 18 6.90 -14.98 -32.89
N ALA A 19 6.47 -15.17 -31.64
CA ALA A 19 5.38 -14.40 -31.08
C ALA A 19 5.81 -12.94 -30.81
N ASN A 20 4.79 -12.08 -30.72
CA ASN A 20 4.88 -10.71 -30.28
C ASN A 20 5.24 -10.61 -28.78
N GLU A 21 6.54 -10.63 -28.48
CA GLU A 21 7.04 -10.48 -27.11
C GLU A 21 6.86 -9.04 -26.59
N ARG A 22 5.70 -8.83 -25.96
CA ARG A 22 5.56 -7.89 -24.84
C ARG A 22 6.61 -8.24 -23.80
N GLY A 23 7.43 -7.27 -23.41
CA GLY A 23 8.44 -7.52 -22.38
C GLY A 23 9.55 -6.48 -22.34
N ARG A 24 9.22 -5.20 -22.08
CA ARG A 24 10.21 -4.33 -21.44
C ARG A 24 9.87 -4.18 -19.97
N ASP A 25 10.35 -5.19 -19.27
CA ASP A 25 10.54 -5.22 -17.84
C ASP A 25 11.07 -3.88 -17.31
N LYS A 26 10.41 -3.37 -16.28
CA LYS A 26 10.89 -2.31 -15.38
C LYS A 26 10.62 -2.70 -13.92
N ARG A 27 10.70 -3.99 -13.63
CA ARG A 27 10.81 -4.53 -12.28
C ARG A 27 12.26 -4.36 -11.82
N ALA A 28 12.46 -3.98 -10.56
CA ALA A 28 13.67 -3.33 -10.03
C ALA A 28 13.91 -1.96 -10.69
N GLU A 29 13.82 -0.84 -9.97
CA GLU A 29 14.68 -0.52 -8.83
C GLU A 29 13.98 0.46 -7.86
N CYS A 30 13.15 -0.08 -6.95
CA CYS A 30 12.68 0.62 -5.74
C CYS A 30 13.04 -0.24 -4.53
N GLN A 31 14.34 -0.41 -4.31
CA GLN A 31 14.84 -1.04 -3.09
C GLN A 31 14.81 -0.03 -1.93
N ASP A 32 14.38 -0.53 -0.78
CA ASP A 32 14.75 -0.03 0.55
C ASP A 32 14.39 1.42 0.90
N TYR A 33 13.12 1.63 1.25
CA TYR A 33 12.77 2.56 2.36
C TYR A 33 12.40 1.80 3.65
N ILE A 34 13.15 0.74 3.95
CA ILE A 34 13.30 0.32 5.34
C ILE A 34 14.18 1.37 6.00
N VAL A 35 13.60 2.23 6.84
CA VAL A 35 14.39 3.10 7.73
C VAL A 35 14.96 2.23 8.85
N VAL A 36 16.00 1.47 8.51
CA VAL A 36 16.80 0.68 9.44
C VAL A 36 17.63 1.65 10.26
N SER A 37 17.12 2.06 11.43
CA SER A 37 17.94 2.81 12.38
C SER A 37 18.91 1.87 13.12
N ARG A 38 19.93 1.38 12.39
CA ARG A 38 21.01 0.56 12.92
C ARG A 38 22.31 1.35 12.90
N CYS A 39 22.52 2.13 13.96
CA CYS A 39 23.84 2.67 14.28
C CYS A 39 24.50 1.75 15.31
N SER A 40 25.56 1.06 14.92
CA SER A 40 26.35 0.21 15.81
C SER A 40 27.73 0.82 16.03
N SER A 41 28.06 1.02 17.31
CA SER A 41 29.42 1.20 17.84
C SER A 41 30.18 2.48 17.47
N PHE A 42 30.29 3.39 18.44
CA PHE A 42 31.60 3.87 18.88
C PHE A 42 31.57 4.15 20.39
N GLY A 43 32.60 3.77 21.13
CA GLY A 43 32.65 3.90 22.59
C GLY A 43 33.01 5.30 23.05
N GLY A 44 32.37 5.78 24.12
CA GLY A 44 32.68 7.07 24.74
C GLY A 44 31.76 7.40 25.91
N SER A 45 32.34 7.46 27.11
CA SER A 45 31.83 7.94 28.41
C SER A 45 30.32 8.23 28.58
N LEU A 46 29.74 7.66 29.65
CA LEU A 46 28.52 8.19 30.30
C LEU A 46 28.60 9.72 30.46
N HIS A 47 27.65 10.45 29.87
CA HIS A 47 27.06 11.74 30.31
C HIS A 47 26.19 12.37 29.19
N LEU A 48 25.09 11.72 28.77
CA LEU A 48 24.15 12.32 27.83
C LEU A 48 22.72 11.73 27.89
N PHE A 49 22.03 11.90 29.03
CA PHE A 49 20.62 11.46 29.15
C PHE A 49 19.58 12.54 28.76
N ASP A 50 19.98 13.81 28.60
CA ASP A 50 19.08 14.94 28.30
C ASP A 50 19.22 15.48 26.86
N ARG A 51 19.44 14.61 25.86
CA ARG A 51 19.51 15.03 24.45
C ARG A 51 18.84 14.07 23.45
N LEU A 52 17.76 13.42 23.88
CA LEU A 52 16.90 12.57 23.04
C LEU A 52 15.62 13.29 22.54
N VAL A 53 15.67 14.62 22.42
CA VAL A 53 14.58 15.46 21.93
C VAL A 53 15.08 16.32 20.76
N GLU A 54 15.42 15.71 19.62
CA GLU A 54 15.61 16.45 18.35
C GLU A 54 15.67 15.61 17.03
N MET A 55 15.18 14.37 17.01
CA MET A 55 14.96 13.60 15.75
C MET A 55 13.66 12.78 15.78
N LYS A 56 12.54 13.43 16.11
CA LYS A 56 11.18 12.87 16.01
C LYS A 56 10.26 13.88 15.32
N ASN A 57 10.20 13.87 13.98
CA ASN A 57 9.01 14.19 13.15
C ASN A 57 9.34 14.28 11.64
N GLU A 58 9.69 13.14 11.03
CA GLU A 58 9.61 12.95 9.56
C GLU A 58 8.58 11.89 9.15
N ARG A 59 7.89 11.28 10.13
CA ARG A 59 6.75 10.39 9.88
C ARG A 59 5.50 11.05 10.47
N PRO A 60 4.35 10.99 9.78
CA PRO A 60 3.11 11.52 10.33
C PRO A 60 2.73 10.76 11.59
N GLU A 61 2.16 11.47 12.57
CA GLU A 61 1.69 10.88 13.82
C GLU A 61 0.51 9.93 13.59
N PHE A 62 -0.32 10.25 12.59
CA PHE A 62 -1.50 9.47 12.20
C PHE A 62 -1.48 9.10 10.73
N VAL A 63 -1.96 7.89 10.44
CA VAL A 63 -2.27 7.41 9.09
C VAL A 63 -3.75 7.03 9.03
N TYR A 64 -4.33 7.11 7.83
CA TYR A 64 -5.78 7.05 7.65
C TYR A 64 -6.18 5.86 6.80
N ARG A 65 -7.25 5.16 7.19
CA ARG A 65 -7.87 4.08 6.43
C ARG A 65 -9.30 4.44 6.07
N ILE A 66 -9.71 4.12 4.85
CA ILE A 66 -11.10 4.18 4.42
C ILE A 66 -11.66 2.76 4.54
N SER A 67 -12.59 2.57 5.48
CA SER A 67 -13.19 1.25 5.79
C SER A 67 -14.70 1.28 5.52
N THR A 68 -15.29 0.13 5.20
CA THR A 68 -16.76 -0.01 5.14
C THR A 68 -17.36 -0.14 6.54
N GLU A 69 -18.65 0.14 6.67
CA GLU A 69 -19.44 -0.07 7.90
C GLU A 69 -19.25 -1.50 8.45
N GLU A 70 -19.31 -2.50 7.58
CA GLU A 70 -19.11 -3.92 7.89
C GLU A 70 -17.71 -4.21 8.47
N GLU A 71 -16.66 -3.55 7.96
CA GLU A 71 -15.29 -3.72 8.45
C GLU A 71 -15.13 -3.09 9.85
N ILE A 72 -15.78 -1.94 10.09
CA ILE A 72 -15.79 -1.28 11.40
C ILE A 72 -16.53 -2.14 12.44
N GLU A 73 -17.69 -2.70 12.07
CA GLU A 73 -18.44 -3.62 12.95
C GLU A 73 -17.61 -4.86 13.32
N LEU A 74 -16.92 -5.47 12.34
CA LEU A 74 -16.03 -6.60 12.59
C LEU A 74 -14.85 -6.22 13.50
N LEU A 75 -14.23 -5.06 13.27
CA LEU A 75 -13.12 -4.54 14.08
C LEU A 75 -13.56 -4.28 15.53
N GLN A 76 -14.73 -3.66 15.73
CA GLN A 76 -15.31 -3.41 17.06
C GLN A 76 -15.69 -4.71 17.77
N LYS A 77 -16.27 -5.68 17.05
CA LYS A 77 -16.73 -6.97 17.60
C LYS A 77 -15.58 -7.90 17.99
N ASN A 78 -14.55 -7.98 17.16
CA ASN A 78 -13.45 -8.93 17.33
C ASN A 78 -12.20 -8.30 17.96
N GLY A 79 -12.17 -6.98 18.15
CA GLY A 79 -10.99 -6.23 18.61
C GLY A 79 -9.86 -6.13 17.58
N SER A 80 -10.02 -6.74 16.40
CA SER A 80 -9.08 -6.67 15.28
C SER A 80 -9.78 -7.06 13.97
N THR A 81 -9.23 -6.64 12.82
CA THR A 81 -9.77 -6.97 11.49
C THR A 81 -8.66 -7.35 10.51
N PHE A 82 -8.95 -8.23 9.55
CA PHE A 82 -8.09 -8.51 8.38
C PHE A 82 -8.39 -7.59 7.17
N GLY A 83 -9.21 -6.56 7.36
CA GLY A 83 -9.55 -5.60 6.31
C GLY A 83 -10.48 -6.19 5.24
N GLY A 84 -10.48 -5.53 4.08
CA GLY A 84 -11.26 -5.94 2.91
C GLY A 84 -10.56 -7.05 2.12
N ASP A 85 -11.22 -7.53 1.07
CA ASP A 85 -10.66 -8.60 0.23
C ASP A 85 -9.43 -8.15 -0.57
N LEU A 86 -9.32 -6.84 -0.85
CA LEU A 86 -8.13 -6.24 -1.45
C LEU A 86 -6.90 -6.34 -0.52
N ASP A 87 -7.07 -6.07 0.76
CA ASP A 87 -5.97 -6.12 1.75
C ASP A 87 -5.52 -7.58 1.96
N LYS A 88 -6.48 -8.52 2.06
CA LYS A 88 -6.20 -9.97 2.13
C LYS A 88 -5.50 -10.49 0.87
N SER A 89 -5.84 -9.96 -0.31
CA SER A 89 -5.25 -10.38 -1.59
C SER A 89 -3.87 -9.76 -1.84
N SER A 90 -3.58 -8.60 -1.26
CA SER A 90 -2.29 -7.91 -1.39
C SER A 90 -1.30 -8.27 -0.29
N GLY A 91 -1.80 -8.70 0.88
CA GLY A 91 -1.01 -9.03 2.06
C GLY A 91 -0.67 -7.82 2.93
N PHE A 92 -1.34 -6.69 2.75
CA PHE A 92 -1.16 -5.46 3.53
C PHE A 92 -2.41 -4.59 3.54
N PHE A 93 -2.54 -3.76 4.57
CA PHE A 93 -3.58 -2.75 4.68
C PHE A 93 -3.16 -1.50 3.89
N HIS A 94 -4.03 -1.10 2.97
CA HIS A 94 -3.90 0.18 2.27
C HIS A 94 -4.29 1.31 3.24
N LEU A 95 -3.36 2.25 3.46
CA LEU A 95 -3.56 3.44 4.25
C LEU A 95 -3.24 4.68 3.38
N SER A 96 -3.51 5.87 3.90
CA SER A 96 -3.26 7.14 3.22
C SER A 96 -2.82 8.19 4.24
N ASN A 97 -2.00 9.15 3.82
CA ASN A 97 -1.80 10.39 4.56
C ASN A 97 -3.05 11.28 4.41
N ILE A 98 -3.28 12.23 5.33
CA ILE A 98 -4.51 13.04 5.35
C ILE A 98 -4.80 13.75 4.02
N ASP A 99 -3.77 14.32 3.39
CA ASP A 99 -3.87 15.02 2.11
C ASP A 99 -4.29 14.11 0.94
N GLN A 100 -3.98 12.81 1.05
CA GLN A 100 -4.30 11.79 0.05
C GLN A 100 -5.73 11.27 0.18
N VAL A 101 -6.33 11.30 1.38
CA VAL A 101 -7.67 10.73 1.66
C VAL A 101 -8.73 11.27 0.70
N ARG A 102 -8.73 12.59 0.44
CA ARG A 102 -9.68 13.24 -0.49
C ARG A 102 -9.56 12.66 -1.91
N ALA A 103 -8.34 12.47 -2.41
CA ALA A 103 -8.08 11.89 -3.72
C ALA A 103 -8.45 10.39 -3.78
N THR A 104 -8.07 9.62 -2.76
CA THR A 104 -8.41 8.19 -2.66
C THR A 104 -9.92 7.97 -2.66
N LEU A 105 -10.67 8.74 -1.87
CA LEU A 105 -12.14 8.69 -1.84
C LEU A 105 -12.76 9.03 -3.20
N HIS A 106 -12.28 10.08 -3.86
CA HIS A 106 -12.76 10.48 -5.18
C HIS A 106 -12.41 9.46 -6.29
N ASN A 107 -11.32 8.71 -6.17
CA ASN A 107 -10.87 7.81 -7.24
C ASN A 107 -11.43 6.38 -7.11
N PHE A 108 -11.63 5.88 -5.88
CA PHE A 108 -11.99 4.48 -5.64
C PHE A 108 -13.36 4.27 -4.97
N PHE A 109 -13.96 5.32 -4.41
CA PHE A 109 -15.12 5.19 -3.51
C PHE A 109 -16.36 6.01 -3.91
N GLN A 110 -16.35 6.67 -5.07
CA GLN A 110 -17.49 7.48 -5.55
C GLN A 110 -18.83 6.75 -5.46
N GLY A 111 -19.84 7.46 -4.94
CA GLY A 111 -21.22 6.96 -4.84
C GLY A 111 -21.50 6.05 -3.64
N ARG A 112 -20.48 5.54 -2.93
CA ARG A 112 -20.66 4.81 -1.67
C ARG A 112 -20.94 5.76 -0.49
N LYS A 113 -21.69 5.26 0.49
CA LYS A 113 -22.22 6.03 1.66
C LYS A 113 -22.04 5.29 3.00
N ASP A 114 -21.68 4.02 2.90
CA ASP A 114 -21.38 3.02 3.91
C ASP A 114 -19.91 3.10 4.37
N LEU A 115 -19.31 4.28 4.33
CA LEU A 115 -17.87 4.48 4.52
C LEU A 115 -17.54 5.24 5.79
N TYR A 116 -16.42 4.85 6.39
CA TYR A 116 -15.84 5.46 7.57
C TYR A 116 -14.39 5.83 7.29
N LEU A 117 -13.97 6.99 7.80
CA LEU A 117 -12.57 7.35 7.91
C LEU A 117 -12.06 6.95 9.29
N VAL A 118 -11.01 6.14 9.30
CA VAL A 118 -10.35 5.62 10.50
C VAL A 118 -9.00 6.29 10.61
N GLN A 119 -8.79 7.03 11.71
CA GLN A 119 -7.50 7.58 12.10
C GLN A 119 -6.77 6.56 12.97
N VAL A 120 -5.54 6.21 12.57
CA VAL A 120 -4.72 5.15 13.19
C VAL A 120 -3.39 5.75 13.63
N ASP A 121 -2.96 5.46 14.86
CA ASP A 121 -1.68 5.91 15.40
C ASP A 121 -0.51 5.21 14.69
N ALA A 122 0.27 5.97 13.92
CA ALA A 122 1.41 5.45 13.17
C ALA A 122 2.54 4.98 14.11
N ASN A 123 2.60 5.47 15.35
CA ASN A 123 3.55 4.99 16.35
C ASN A 123 3.19 3.60 16.88
N LYS A 124 1.90 3.27 17.00
CA LYS A 124 1.45 1.90 17.35
C LYS A 124 1.69 0.89 16.23
N LEU A 125 1.67 1.32 14.97
CA LEU A 125 1.94 0.47 13.80
C LEU A 125 3.42 0.39 13.38
N ARG A 126 4.32 1.12 14.06
CA ARG A 126 5.71 1.41 13.66
C ARG A 126 6.48 0.29 12.98
N ASP A 127 6.44 -0.91 13.55
CA ASP A 127 7.29 -2.04 13.13
C ASP A 127 6.74 -2.79 11.90
N GLY A 128 5.53 -2.43 11.44
CA GLY A 128 4.89 -3.01 10.27
C GLY A 128 4.46 -2.01 9.19
N LEU A 129 4.76 -0.72 9.37
CA LEU A 129 4.38 0.36 8.46
C LEU A 129 5.51 0.67 7.47
N VAL A 130 5.23 0.49 6.18
CA VAL A 130 6.14 0.75 5.05
C VAL A 130 5.52 1.85 4.19
N TYR A 131 6.32 2.76 3.63
CA TYR A 131 5.85 3.77 2.68
C TYR A 131 6.34 3.41 1.29
N GLU A 132 5.41 3.13 0.37
CA GLU A 132 5.72 2.73 -1.00
C GLU A 132 5.31 3.81 -1.99
N ALA A 133 6.16 4.06 -2.99
CA ALA A 133 5.89 5.00 -4.07
C ALA A 133 4.89 4.39 -5.07
N VAL A 134 3.71 5.00 -5.20
CA VAL A 134 2.70 4.62 -6.21
C VAL A 134 2.98 5.32 -7.54
N ASP A 135 3.54 6.52 -7.48
CA ASP A 135 4.19 7.20 -8.60
C ASP A 135 5.47 7.89 -8.09
N GLY A 136 6.21 8.57 -8.98
CA GLY A 136 7.50 9.19 -8.64
C GLY A 136 7.46 10.35 -7.63
N ALA A 137 6.28 10.72 -7.11
CA ALA A 137 6.10 11.78 -6.11
C ALA A 137 5.18 11.38 -4.94
N ASN A 138 4.25 10.44 -5.13
CA ASN A 138 3.25 10.05 -4.13
C ASN A 138 3.59 8.73 -3.43
N PHE A 139 3.86 8.83 -2.13
CA PHE A 139 4.12 7.70 -1.24
C PHE A 139 2.87 7.36 -0.42
N PHE A 140 2.43 6.10 -0.45
CA PHE A 140 1.30 5.62 0.34
C PHE A 140 1.80 4.73 1.50
N PRO A 141 1.28 4.92 2.72
CA PRO A 141 1.55 4.00 3.82
C PRO A 141 0.82 2.67 3.58
N HIS A 142 1.56 1.57 3.66
CA HIS A 142 1.08 0.20 3.65
C HIS A 142 1.46 -0.46 4.98
N PHE A 143 0.48 -1.01 5.69
CA PHE A 143 0.73 -1.75 6.92
C PHE A 143 0.67 -3.24 6.65
N TYR A 144 1.82 -3.91 6.74
CA TYR A 144 1.92 -5.36 6.67
C TYR A 144 1.78 -5.95 8.06
N GLY A 145 2.60 -5.45 8.99
CA GLY A 145 2.86 -6.06 10.29
C GLY A 145 4.36 -6.32 10.52
N PRO A 146 4.76 -6.69 11.75
CA PRO A 146 6.15 -6.98 12.07
C PRO A 146 6.74 -8.03 11.11
N ASN A 147 7.96 -7.79 10.63
CA ASN A 147 8.65 -8.64 9.65
C ASN A 147 7.83 -8.89 8.36
N GLN A 148 7.01 -7.93 7.92
CA GLN A 148 6.12 -8.04 6.75
C GLN A 148 5.11 -9.20 6.82
N SER A 149 4.83 -9.71 8.02
CA SER A 149 3.80 -10.72 8.22
C SER A 149 2.43 -10.04 8.28
N PHE A 150 1.51 -10.39 7.37
CA PHE A 150 0.14 -9.85 7.35
C PHE A 150 -0.62 -10.20 8.64
N ILE A 151 -0.64 -9.26 9.61
CA ILE A 151 -1.37 -9.39 10.87
C ILE A 151 -2.65 -8.56 10.85
N PRO A 152 -3.71 -8.93 11.59
CA PRO A 152 -4.92 -8.12 11.62
C PRO A 152 -4.65 -6.78 12.30
N LEU A 153 -5.23 -5.70 11.77
CA LEU A 153 -5.18 -4.37 12.35
C LEU A 153 -5.92 -4.38 13.70
N PRO A 154 -5.24 -4.09 14.84
CA PRO A 154 -5.88 -4.12 16.15
C PRO A 154 -6.67 -2.84 16.40
N LEU A 155 -7.81 -2.96 17.11
CA LEU A 155 -8.63 -1.81 17.51
C LEU A 155 -7.86 -0.82 18.39
N ASP A 156 -6.89 -1.28 19.19
CA ASP A 156 -6.03 -0.40 20.00
C ASP A 156 -5.20 0.59 19.17
N ALA A 157 -4.87 0.26 17.91
CA ALA A 157 -4.17 1.20 17.03
C ALA A 157 -5.08 2.35 16.52
N VAL A 158 -6.39 2.18 16.58
CA VAL A 158 -7.36 3.18 16.10
C VAL A 158 -7.58 4.26 17.16
N THR A 159 -7.34 5.51 16.78
CA THR A 159 -7.51 6.69 17.65
C THR A 159 -8.91 7.29 17.51
N LYS A 160 -9.44 7.38 16.28
CA LYS A 160 -10.76 7.94 15.99
C LYS A 160 -11.35 7.26 14.75
N THR A 161 -12.66 7.03 14.76
CA THR A 161 -13.43 6.53 13.59
C THR A 161 -14.62 7.46 13.38
N GLU A 162 -14.84 7.89 12.14
CA GLU A 162 -15.90 8.82 11.80
C GLU A 162 -16.61 8.44 10.50
N LYS A 163 -17.95 8.54 10.46
CA LYS A 163 -18.72 8.21 9.25
C LYS A 163 -18.57 9.33 8.22
N LEU A 164 -18.21 8.96 6.99
CA LEU A 164 -18.08 9.90 5.89
C LEU A 164 -19.47 10.28 5.36
N SER A 165 -19.74 11.58 5.27
CA SER A 165 -20.93 12.10 4.59
C SER A 165 -20.61 12.37 3.12
N PHE A 166 -21.46 11.92 2.19
CA PHE A 166 -21.32 12.19 0.76
C PHE A 166 -22.45 13.13 0.29
N VAL A 167 -22.09 14.40 0.03
CA VAL A 167 -23.03 15.48 -0.33
C VAL A 167 -22.47 16.24 -1.54
N GLY A 168 -23.31 16.50 -2.55
CA GLY A 168 -22.91 17.31 -3.71
C GLY A 168 -21.77 16.74 -4.56
N GLY A 169 -21.46 15.44 -4.44
CA GLY A 169 -20.32 14.81 -5.12
C GLY A 169 -19.01 14.83 -4.32
N GLN A 170 -19.02 15.37 -3.10
CA GLN A 170 -17.85 15.46 -2.22
C GLN A 170 -18.05 14.66 -0.93
N PHE A 171 -16.95 14.15 -0.38
CA PHE A 171 -16.90 13.49 0.92
C PHE A 171 -16.45 14.49 1.99
N SER A 172 -17.11 14.49 3.15
CA SER A 172 -16.81 15.37 4.28
C SER A 172 -16.88 14.63 5.62
N CYS A 173 -15.93 14.91 6.52
CA CYS A 173 -15.96 14.56 7.94
C CYS A 173 -14.95 15.43 8.73
N SER A 174 -15.13 15.58 10.04
CA SER A 174 -14.31 16.44 10.91
C SER A 174 -12.87 15.97 11.12
N LEU A 175 -12.51 14.78 10.60
CA LEU A 175 -11.13 14.31 10.48
C LEU A 175 -10.38 14.92 9.28
N MET A 176 -11.07 15.58 8.36
CA MET A 176 -10.54 16.10 7.09
C MET A 176 -10.67 17.63 6.95
N ASP A 177 -11.09 18.33 7.99
CA ASP A 177 -11.36 19.78 8.02
C ASP A 177 -10.17 20.59 8.56
#